data_AF-A0A9E3BMV1-F1
#
_entry.id   AF-A0A9E3BMV1-F1
#
_cell.length_a   1.000
_cell.length_b   1.000
_cell.length_c   1.000
_cell.angle_alpha   90.00
_cell.angle_beta   90.00
_cell.angle_gamma   90.00
#
_symmetry.space_group_name_H-M   'P 1'
#
loop_
_entity.id
_entity.type
_entity.pdbx_description
1 polymer ?
#
loop_
_entity_poly.entity_id
_entity_poly.type
_entity_poly.pdbx_seq_one_letter_code
_entity_poly.pdbx_strand_id
1 'polypeptide(L)' 'MVGQAPVQLVAPDGRISYFPRGWANVSTADGRSGVGWLEWNRNLH' A
#
# COMPACT_ATOMS: atom_id res chain seq x y z
N MET A 1 -8.65 12.11 8.63
CA MET A 1 -7.31 11.71 9.08
C MET A 1 -6.75 10.72 8.08
N VAL A 2 -5.48 10.83 7.70
CA VAL A 2 -4.80 9.86 6.82
C VAL A 2 -3.90 8.97 7.66
N GLY A 3 -4.13 7.66 7.63
CA GLY A 3 -3.28 6.68 8.28
C GLY A 3 -2.10 6.30 7.37
N GLN A 4 -0.91 6.12 7.96
CA GLN A 4 0.30 5.63 7.28
C GLN A 4 0.83 4.43 8.08
N ALA A 5 1.06 3.30 7.42
CA ALA A 5 1.45 2.05 8.09
C ALA A 5 2.37 1.20 7.19
N PRO A 6 3.57 1.69 6.83
CA PRO A 6 4.48 1.03 5.90
C PRO A 6 4.92 -0.34 6.43
N VAL A 7 5.12 -1.28 5.51
CA VAL A 7 5.56 -2.65 5.79
C VAL A 7 6.88 -2.92 5.05
N GLN A 8 7.80 -3.60 5.74
CA GLN A 8 9.02 -4.13 5.15
C GLN A 8 9.02 -5.65 5.32
N LEU A 9 9.28 -6.37 4.23
CA LEU A 9 9.49 -7.81 4.25
C LEU A 9 10.94 -8.12 3.87
N VAL A 10 11.54 -9.07 4.58
CA VAL A 10 12.92 -9.54 4.34
C VAL A 10 12.87 -11.05 4.09
N ALA A 11 13.39 -11.47 2.94
CA ALA A 11 13.52 -12.88 2.61
C ALA A 11 14.75 -13.51 3.30
N PRO A 12 14.78 -14.83 3.53
CA PRO A 12 15.95 -15.50 4.13
C PRO A 12 17.25 -15.29 3.35
N ASP A 13 17.17 -15.03 2.04
CA ASP A 13 18.29 -14.75 1.14
C ASP A 13 18.72 -13.27 1.15
N GLY A 14 18.14 -12.43 2.01
CA GLY A 14 18.50 -11.03 2.19
C GLY A 14 17.80 -10.05 1.25
N ARG A 15 16.96 -10.51 0.31
CA ARG A 15 16.15 -9.59 -0.51
C ARG A 15 15.15 -8.83 0.36
N ILE A 16 14.96 -7.55 0.05
CA ILE A 16 14.06 -6.65 0.77
C ILE A 16 12.93 -6.19 -0.16
N SER A 17 11.71 -6.15 0.35
CA SER A 17 10.56 -5.51 -0.32
C SER A 17 9.94 -4.46 0.59
N TYR A 18 9.75 -3.26 0.04
CA TYR A 18 9.13 -2.14 0.72
C TYR A 18 7.70 -1.95 0.19
N PHE A 19 6.75 -1.96 1.12
CA PHE A 19 5.34 -1.75 0.86
C PHE A 19 4.88 -0.49 1.61
N PRO A 20 4.97 0.70 1.01
CA PRO A 20 4.25 1.83 1.54
C PRO A 20 2.76 1.49 1.57
N ARG A 21 2.10 1.86 2.68
CA ARG A 21 0.69 1.59 2.88
C ARG A 21 0.01 2.80 3.51
N GLY A 22 -1.05 3.27 2.86
CA GLY A 22 -1.79 4.47 3.24
C GLY A 22 -3.29 4.27 3.25
N TRP A 23 -3.98 4.97 4.14
CA TRP A 23 -5.44 5.01 4.17
C TRP A 23 -5.94 6.04 3.15
N ALA A 24 -6.82 5.65 2.24
CA ALA A 24 -7.30 6.51 1.17
C ALA A 24 -8.82 6.39 0.98
N ASN A 25 -9.40 7.47 0.45
CA ASN A 25 -10.74 7.43 -0.13
C ASN A 25 -10.67 6.83 -1.53
N VAL A 26 -11.65 5.98 -1.86
CA VAL A 26 -11.77 5.32 -3.16
C VAL A 26 -13.07 5.78 -3.81
N SER A 27 -13.00 6.16 -5.08
CA SER A 27 -14.17 6.39 -5.93
C SER A 27 -14.09 5.47 -7.15
N THR A 28 -15.25 5.00 -7.60
CA THR A 28 -15.37 4.10 -8.75
C THR A 28 -16.17 4.79 -9.86
N ALA A 29 -15.95 4.39 -11.11
CA ALA A 29 -16.63 4.98 -12.26
C ALA A 29 -18.15 4.75 -12.23
N ASP A 30 -18.61 3.67 -11.59
CA ASP A 30 -20.03 3.35 -11.38
C ASP A 30 -20.63 4.04 -10.14
N GLY A 31 -19.94 5.02 -9.55
CA GLY A 31 -20.47 5.93 -8.54
C GLY A 31 -20.38 5.43 -7.09
N ARG A 32 -19.78 4.27 -6.83
CA ARG A 32 -19.54 3.81 -5.44
C ARG A 32 -18.34 4.54 -4.84
N SER A 33 -18.42 4.79 -3.53
CA SER A 33 -17.35 5.39 -2.73
C SER A 33 -17.04 4.53 -1.51
N GLY A 34 -15.83 4.69 -0.98
CA GLY A 34 -15.38 3.96 0.21
C GLY A 34 -14.04 4.44 0.73
N VAL A 35 -13.54 3.74 1.74
CA VAL A 35 -12.23 3.97 2.34
C VAL A 35 -11.51 2.66 2.54
N GLY A 36 -10.19 2.66 2.44
CA GLY A 36 -9.40 1.45 2.66
C GLY A 36 -7.90 1.68 2.66
N TRP A 37 -7.16 0.63 3.01
CA TRP A 37 -5.71 0.60 2.87
C TRP A 37 -5.34 0.36 1.41
N LEU A 38 -4.50 1.24 0.86
CA LEU A 38 -3.79 1.03 -0.38
C LEU A 38 -2.34 0.66 -0.06
N GLU A 39 -1.87 -0.42 -0.67
CA GLU A 39 -0.51 -0.94 -0.52
C GLU A 39 0.10 -1.15 -1.90
N TRP A 40 1.38 -0.77 -2.09
CA TRP A 40 2.06 -0.96 -3.36
C TRP A 40 3.49 -1.42 -3.17
N ASN A 41 3.93 -2.42 -3.93
CA ASN A 41 5.32 -2.85 -3.93
C ASN A 41 6.17 -1.86 -4.73
N ARG A 42 7.16 -1.24 -4.09
CA ARG A 42 8.17 -0.44 -4.80
C ARG A 42 9.28 -1.35 -5.33
N ASN A 43 9.07 -1.94 -6.50
CA ASN A 43 10.14 -2.58 -7.26
C ASN A 43 10.97 -1.50 -7.97
N LEU A 44 12.10 -1.14 -7.38
CA LEU A 44 13.10 -0.30 -8.02
C LEU A 44 14.01 -1.24 -8.83
N HIS A 45 13.74 -1.34 -10.12
CA HIS A 45 14.58 -2.06 -11.07
C HIS A 45 15.90 -1.32 -11.27
#